data_AF-A0A9E4WK47-F1
#
_entry.id   AF-A0A9E4WK47-F1
#
_cell.length_a   1.000
_cell.length_b   1.000
_cell.length_c   1.000
_cell.angle_alpha   90.00
_cell.angle_beta   90.00
_cell.angle_gamma   90.00
#
_symmetry.space_group_name_H-M   'P 1'
#
loop_
_entity.id
_entity.type
_entity.pdbx_description
1 polymer ?
#
loop_
_entity_poly.entity_id
_entity_poly.type
_entity_poly.pdbx_seq_one_letter_code
_entity_poly.pdbx_strand_id
1 'polypeptide(L)'
;MSPNGSSTVTIHSAKTIPAITDRSVQLPEYDRERLEDIGFLTSMTLVLLGNYHQTGHFGGPTAYAPYTVACHLAGPENGGLTYDYRRPKHPFADRFMLAGGHNVPVMYALWIIMGEALDRKHRATGDDRYRADPKTSMLAIDALGFRRGAGALKTILEDNDLADHPIMAQARIRGIRALAGHAESTDLTNDVNGGPSGIGIATAAGKAAFWDMMGADPSLKIIAIEGEFALTSGHSQEFKTQAVAQRVGKRLRVLLSYNNAGIDDELVGSVVKEDTYRIQEQWSSYGWNVITLDDGNNYDQVVAALKTMEDWDPADRRPMIVVGKTVKGFWPGAKDGMLPGGVKQVISNASHAYGMPMNGEYFIALAESFEQKYGVTFEGIRDGAVTDTREKL
;
A
#
# COMPACT_ATOMS: atom_id res chain seq x y z
N MET A 1 20.08 -65.21 -27.46
CA MET A 1 20.04 -63.76 -27.75
C MET A 1 18.68 -63.46 -28.35
N SER A 2 17.74 -62.96 -27.56
CA SER A 2 16.42 -62.52 -28.04
C SER A 2 16.52 -61.04 -28.46
N PRO A 3 15.84 -60.60 -29.54
CA PRO A 3 15.97 -59.25 -30.04
C PRO A 3 15.30 -58.26 -29.06
N ASN A 4 16.00 -57.17 -28.75
CA ASN A 4 15.51 -56.07 -27.93
C ASN A 4 14.17 -55.55 -28.50
N GLY A 5 13.07 -55.84 -27.81
CA GLY A 5 11.76 -55.30 -28.12
C GLY A 5 11.72 -53.81 -27.80
N SER A 6 11.45 -52.99 -28.82
CA SER A 6 11.12 -51.57 -28.64
C SER A 6 9.79 -51.46 -27.89
N SER A 7 9.83 -50.95 -26.65
CA SER A 7 8.64 -50.60 -25.90
C SER A 7 8.23 -49.17 -26.24
N THR A 8 7.02 -49.01 -26.78
CA THR A 8 6.41 -47.68 -26.95
C THR A 8 5.73 -47.29 -25.65
N VAL A 9 6.18 -46.17 -25.06
CA VAL A 9 5.57 -45.59 -23.84
C VAL A 9 4.78 -44.36 -24.24
N THR A 10 3.50 -44.31 -23.86
CA THR A 10 2.68 -43.12 -24.03
C THR A 10 2.88 -42.19 -22.85
N ILE A 11 3.37 -40.97 -23.13
CA ILE A 11 3.45 -39.89 -22.15
C ILE A 11 2.33 -38.91 -22.47
N HIS A 12 1.51 -38.60 -21.45
CA HIS A 12 0.54 -37.53 -21.52
C HIS A 12 1.17 -36.27 -20.95
N SER A 13 1.24 -35.20 -21.74
CA SER A 13 1.61 -33.87 -21.27
C SER A 13 0.38 -32.97 -21.35
N ALA A 14 0.16 -32.21 -20.29
CA ALA A 14 -0.89 -31.19 -20.24
C ALA A 14 -0.22 -29.82 -20.22
N LYS A 15 -0.65 -28.91 -21.10
CA LYS A 15 -0.41 -27.48 -20.94
C LYS A 15 -1.60 -26.93 -20.16
N THR A 16 -1.39 -26.45 -18.94
CA THR A 16 -2.39 -25.62 -18.25
C THR A 16 -2.55 -24.35 -19.06
N ILE A 17 -3.63 -24.23 -19.83
CA ILE A 17 -4.07 -22.95 -20.40
C ILE A 17 -5.21 -22.50 -19.50
N PRO A 18 -5.00 -21.56 -18.56
CA PRO A 18 -6.11 -20.98 -17.83
C PRO A 18 -6.99 -20.23 -18.83
N ALA A 19 -8.29 -20.56 -18.84
CA ALA A 19 -9.27 -19.82 -19.62
C ALA A 19 -9.43 -18.42 -19.00
N ILE A 20 -8.91 -17.39 -19.69
CA ILE A 20 -9.23 -16.01 -19.35
C ILE A 20 -10.69 -15.80 -19.66
N THR A 21 -11.47 -15.44 -18.65
CA THR A 21 -12.89 -15.10 -18.82
C THR A 21 -13.05 -13.63 -18.49
N ASP A 22 -13.48 -12.85 -19.47
CA ASP A 22 -13.81 -11.45 -19.26
C ASP A 22 -15.03 -11.36 -18.32
N ARG A 23 -14.89 -10.58 -17.24
CA ARG A 23 -16.00 -10.24 -16.34
C ARG A 23 -16.26 -8.74 -16.44
N SER A 24 -17.44 -8.37 -16.90
CA SER A 24 -17.95 -7.01 -16.72
C SER A 24 -18.43 -6.87 -15.27
N VAL A 25 -17.85 -5.91 -14.54
CA VAL A 25 -18.25 -5.58 -13.18
C VAL A 25 -19.04 -4.28 -13.25
N GLN A 26 -20.31 -4.30 -12.83
CA GLN A 26 -21.06 -3.07 -12.61
C GLN A 26 -20.65 -2.50 -11.25
N LEU A 27 -19.95 -1.38 -11.28
CA LEU A 27 -19.65 -0.62 -10.07
C LEU A 27 -20.91 0.14 -9.64
N PRO A 28 -21.31 0.09 -8.36
CA PRO A 28 -22.26 1.06 -7.84
C PRO A 28 -21.63 2.45 -7.91
N GLU A 29 -22.46 3.50 -7.89
CA GLU A 29 -21.97 4.87 -7.82
C GLU A 29 -21.14 5.02 -6.53
N TYR A 30 -19.87 5.36 -6.69
CA TYR A 30 -18.96 5.67 -5.59
C TYR A 30 -18.23 6.97 -5.88
N ASP A 31 -17.80 7.65 -4.84
CA ASP A 31 -17.13 8.95 -4.95
C ASP A 31 -15.69 8.78 -5.44
N ARG A 32 -15.54 8.55 -6.75
CA ARG A 32 -14.27 8.34 -7.43
C ARG A 32 -13.36 9.55 -7.30
N GLU A 33 -13.89 10.75 -7.51
CA GLU A 33 -13.12 11.99 -7.43
C GLU A 33 -12.52 12.16 -6.04
N ARG A 34 -13.29 11.87 -4.97
CA ARG A 34 -12.75 11.89 -3.60
C ARG A 34 -11.62 10.87 -3.40
N LEU A 35 -11.70 9.67 -3.98
CA LEU A 35 -10.59 8.71 -3.88
C LEU A 35 -9.34 9.18 -4.64
N GLU A 36 -9.52 9.75 -5.84
CA GLU A 36 -8.43 10.33 -6.62
C GLU A 36 -7.77 11.49 -5.86
N ASP A 37 -8.58 12.37 -5.27
CA ASP A 37 -8.08 13.54 -4.54
C ASP A 37 -7.34 13.13 -3.25
N ILE A 38 -7.92 12.22 -2.46
CA ILE A 38 -7.24 11.66 -1.28
C ILE A 38 -6.00 10.86 -1.71
N GLY A 39 -6.03 10.20 -2.85
CA GLY A 39 -4.86 9.55 -3.46
C GLY A 39 -3.71 10.51 -3.71
N PHE A 40 -4.00 11.64 -4.36
CA PHE A 40 -2.98 12.64 -4.63
C PHE A 40 -2.48 13.31 -3.34
N LEU A 41 -3.38 13.64 -2.41
CA LEU A 41 -2.98 14.15 -1.09
C LEU A 41 -2.10 13.13 -0.33
N THR A 42 -2.42 11.84 -0.41
CA THR A 42 -1.62 10.76 0.20
C THR A 42 -0.22 10.70 -0.43
N SER A 43 -0.11 10.71 -1.75
CA SER A 43 1.17 10.74 -2.46
C SER A 43 1.99 12.00 -2.11
N MET A 44 1.34 13.16 -2.02
CA MET A 44 2.02 14.41 -1.69
C MET A 44 2.48 14.44 -0.23
N THR A 45 1.63 14.04 0.72
CA THR A 45 2.01 13.92 2.15
C THR A 45 3.17 12.94 2.32
N LEU A 46 3.17 11.81 1.60
CA LEU A 46 4.30 10.88 1.60
C LEU A 46 5.60 11.54 1.12
N VAL A 47 5.54 12.28 0.02
CA VAL A 47 6.71 12.97 -0.53
C VAL A 47 7.20 14.07 0.41
N LEU A 48 6.31 14.73 1.17
CA LEU A 48 6.71 15.65 2.25
C LEU A 48 7.45 14.93 3.39
N LEU A 49 7.01 13.71 3.79
CA LEU A 49 7.76 12.90 4.76
C LEU A 49 9.18 12.62 4.26
N GLY A 50 9.31 12.19 3.00
CA GLY A 50 10.60 11.94 2.37
C GLY A 50 11.45 13.20 2.24
N ASN A 51 10.87 14.32 1.83
CA ASN A 51 11.56 15.59 1.65
C ASN A 51 12.11 16.12 2.97
N TYR A 52 11.30 16.05 4.04
CA TYR A 52 11.77 16.42 5.36
C TYR A 52 12.85 15.44 5.85
N HIS A 53 12.63 14.13 5.82
CA HIS A 53 13.56 13.19 6.47
C HIS A 53 14.78 12.81 5.62
N GLN A 54 14.75 13.06 4.31
CA GLN A 54 15.79 12.68 3.36
C GLN A 54 16.13 11.19 3.41
N THR A 55 15.11 10.36 3.68
CA THR A 55 15.21 8.90 3.74
C THR A 55 13.84 8.28 3.49
N GLY A 56 13.81 7.01 3.12
CA GLY A 56 12.57 6.26 2.90
C GLY A 56 12.52 5.65 1.50
N HIS A 57 11.32 5.26 1.11
CA HIS A 57 11.03 4.71 -0.21
C HIS A 57 10.05 5.64 -0.90
N PHE A 58 10.12 5.71 -2.22
CA PHE A 58 9.25 6.57 -3.04
C PHE A 58 8.43 5.72 -4.01
N GLY A 59 9.10 4.89 -4.80
CA GLY A 59 8.50 4.23 -5.95
C GLY A 59 7.46 3.18 -5.62
N GLY A 60 7.79 2.27 -4.69
CA GLY A 60 6.83 1.27 -4.22
C GLY A 60 5.63 1.89 -3.49
N PRO A 61 5.82 2.79 -2.50
CA PRO A 61 4.70 3.38 -1.78
C PRO A 61 3.71 4.13 -2.68
N THR A 62 4.22 4.89 -3.66
CA THR A 62 3.36 5.62 -4.59
C THR A 62 2.61 4.71 -5.55
N ALA A 63 3.23 3.60 -5.98
CA ALA A 63 2.55 2.55 -6.73
C ALA A 63 1.39 1.91 -5.94
N TYR A 64 1.52 1.85 -4.61
CA TYR A 64 0.53 1.23 -3.72
C TYR A 64 -0.59 2.18 -3.32
N ALA A 65 -0.45 3.49 -3.56
CA ALA A 65 -1.39 4.50 -3.10
C ALA A 65 -2.84 4.19 -3.50
N PRO A 66 -3.17 3.86 -4.77
CA PRO A 66 -4.53 3.53 -5.16
C PRO A 66 -5.11 2.31 -4.44
N TYR A 67 -4.30 1.25 -4.24
CA TYR A 67 -4.72 0.09 -3.46
C TYR A 67 -5.01 0.46 -2.01
N THR A 68 -4.10 1.18 -1.35
CA THR A 68 -4.29 1.55 0.06
C THR A 68 -5.50 2.45 0.27
N VAL A 69 -5.67 3.46 -0.57
CA VAL A 69 -6.80 4.40 -0.51
C VAL A 69 -8.12 3.68 -0.79
N ALA A 70 -8.21 2.88 -1.85
CA ALA A 70 -9.42 2.14 -2.17
C ALA A 70 -9.80 1.14 -1.06
N CYS A 71 -8.82 0.40 -0.51
CA CYS A 71 -9.08 -0.53 0.59
C CYS A 71 -9.68 0.15 1.82
N HIS A 72 -9.27 1.38 2.14
CA HIS A 72 -9.73 2.07 3.34
C HIS A 72 -10.98 2.92 3.10
N LEU A 73 -11.18 3.45 1.88
CA LEU A 73 -12.16 4.51 1.64
C LEU A 73 -13.23 4.19 0.59
N ALA A 74 -13.12 3.07 -0.13
CA ALA A 74 -14.17 2.64 -1.07
C ALA A 74 -15.44 2.16 -0.36
N GLY A 75 -15.34 1.76 0.92
CA GLY A 75 -16.46 1.25 1.71
C GLY A 75 -16.65 -0.27 1.61
N PRO A 76 -17.18 -0.94 2.66
CA PRO A 76 -17.41 -2.38 2.68
C PRO A 76 -18.28 -2.91 1.54
N GLU A 77 -19.27 -2.13 1.10
CA GLU A 77 -20.16 -2.41 -0.03
C GLU A 77 -19.42 -2.53 -1.37
N ASN A 78 -18.27 -1.87 -1.47
CA ASN A 78 -17.35 -1.93 -2.60
C ASN A 78 -16.20 -2.91 -2.39
N GLY A 79 -16.27 -3.73 -1.33
CA GLY A 79 -15.22 -4.69 -0.97
C GLY A 79 -14.03 -4.09 -0.21
N GLY A 80 -14.12 -2.82 0.19
CA GLY A 80 -13.19 -2.19 1.11
C GLY A 80 -13.29 -2.75 2.53
N LEU A 81 -12.45 -2.24 3.42
CA LEU A 81 -12.33 -2.65 4.81
C LEU A 81 -13.51 -2.13 5.65
N THR A 82 -14.00 -2.99 6.53
CA THR A 82 -14.84 -2.64 7.69
C THR A 82 -13.92 -2.44 8.88
N TYR A 83 -13.65 -1.18 9.22
CA TYR A 83 -12.79 -0.80 10.34
C TYR A 83 -13.25 0.51 10.97
N ASP A 84 -12.73 0.82 12.16
CA ASP A 84 -12.92 2.10 12.83
C ASP A 84 -11.56 2.75 13.04
N TYR A 85 -11.31 3.89 12.40
CA TYR A 85 -10.07 4.66 12.60
C TYR A 85 -9.80 4.97 14.07
N ARG A 86 -10.85 5.19 14.87
CA ARG A 86 -10.74 5.50 16.30
C ARG A 86 -10.41 4.28 17.14
N ARG A 87 -10.54 3.08 16.57
CA ARG A 87 -10.24 1.78 17.20
C ARG A 87 -9.47 0.88 16.20
N PRO A 88 -8.26 1.28 15.79
CA PRO A 88 -7.50 0.66 14.69
C PRO A 88 -7.32 -0.85 14.87
N LYS A 89 -7.17 -1.31 16.13
CA LYS A 89 -6.93 -2.71 16.49
C LYS A 89 -8.19 -3.43 17.00
N HIS A 90 -9.38 -3.00 16.57
CA HIS A 90 -10.62 -3.65 16.99
C HIS A 90 -10.59 -5.16 16.68
N PRO A 91 -10.83 -6.07 17.65
CA PRO A 91 -10.72 -7.52 17.43
C PRO A 91 -11.65 -8.08 16.34
N PHE A 92 -12.81 -7.45 16.15
CA PHE A 92 -13.84 -7.84 15.18
C PHE A 92 -13.93 -6.85 14.01
N ALA A 93 -12.79 -6.36 13.54
CA ALA A 93 -12.68 -5.58 12.32
C ALA A 93 -11.85 -6.35 11.30
N ASP A 94 -11.99 -5.95 10.03
CA ASP A 94 -11.14 -6.46 8.96
C ASP A 94 -9.66 -6.20 9.27
N ARG A 95 -8.78 -7.02 8.69
CA ARG A 95 -7.32 -6.88 8.87
C ARG A 95 -6.69 -6.37 7.60
N PHE A 96 -5.83 -5.38 7.78
CA PHE A 96 -5.04 -4.82 6.71
C PHE A 96 -3.57 -5.18 6.90
N MET A 97 -2.95 -5.66 5.83
CA MET A 97 -1.57 -6.11 5.82
C MET A 97 -0.83 -5.49 4.64
N LEU A 98 -0.16 -4.36 4.86
CA LEU A 98 0.91 -3.88 4.00
C LEU A 98 2.14 -4.77 4.19
N ALA A 99 2.12 -5.96 3.55
CA ALA A 99 3.16 -6.97 3.68
C ALA A 99 4.49 -6.49 3.11
N GLY A 100 4.45 -5.75 1.99
CA GLY A 100 5.59 -5.01 1.44
C GLY A 100 5.97 -3.85 2.35
N GLY A 101 6.54 -4.14 3.52
CA GLY A 101 6.58 -3.21 4.65
C GLY A 101 7.39 -1.94 4.44
N HIS A 102 8.32 -1.91 3.48
CA HIS A 102 9.06 -0.70 3.12
C HIS A 102 8.14 0.37 2.50
N ASN A 103 6.95 -0.02 2.06
CA ASN A 103 5.92 0.85 1.51
C ASN A 103 5.11 1.61 2.58
N VAL A 104 5.37 1.37 3.88
CA VAL A 104 4.60 1.97 5.00
C VAL A 104 4.43 3.50 4.97
N PRO A 105 5.31 4.32 4.36
CA PRO A 105 5.06 5.76 4.31
C PRO A 105 3.71 6.14 3.67
N VAL A 106 3.19 5.32 2.75
CA VAL A 106 1.86 5.56 2.14
C VAL A 106 0.74 5.43 3.16
N MET A 107 0.89 4.50 4.10
CA MET A 107 -0.07 4.28 5.16
C MET A 107 0.01 5.39 6.20
N TYR A 108 1.21 5.84 6.59
CA TYR A 108 1.32 7.00 7.48
C TYR A 108 0.69 8.25 6.87
N ALA A 109 0.97 8.52 5.58
CA ALA A 109 0.36 9.65 4.89
C ALA A 109 -1.18 9.58 4.91
N LEU A 110 -1.76 8.44 4.52
CA LEU A 110 -3.21 8.24 4.53
C LEU A 110 -3.81 8.37 5.94
N TRP A 111 -3.14 7.80 6.96
CA TRP A 111 -3.61 7.86 8.34
C TRP A 111 -3.52 9.25 8.96
N ILE A 112 -2.51 10.04 8.60
CA ILE A 112 -2.40 11.45 8.96
C ILE A 112 -3.57 12.24 8.35
N ILE A 113 -3.86 12.04 7.06
CA ILE A 113 -4.97 12.71 6.36
C ILE A 113 -6.31 12.39 7.02
N MET A 114 -6.59 11.11 7.29
CA MET A 114 -7.84 10.71 7.95
C MET A 114 -7.96 11.24 9.38
N GLY A 115 -6.85 11.27 10.12
CA GLY A 115 -6.84 11.81 11.48
C GLY A 115 -7.06 13.31 11.52
N GLU A 116 -6.40 14.06 10.64
CA GLU A 116 -6.63 15.50 10.45
C GLU A 116 -8.08 15.79 10.06
N ALA A 117 -8.67 14.99 9.18
CA ALA A 117 -10.08 15.15 8.80
C ALA A 117 -11.02 14.96 10.00
N LEU A 118 -10.82 13.93 10.83
CA LEU A 118 -11.61 13.66 12.03
C LEU A 118 -11.44 14.78 13.08
N ASP A 119 -10.20 15.16 13.39
CA ASP A 119 -9.90 16.20 14.37
C ASP A 119 -10.46 17.56 13.94
N ARG A 120 -10.28 17.96 12.67
CA ARG A 120 -10.83 19.22 12.15
C ARG A 120 -12.36 19.21 12.18
N LYS A 121 -12.98 18.09 11.83
CA LYS A 121 -14.45 17.96 11.87
C LYS A 121 -14.97 18.03 13.30
N HIS A 122 -14.31 17.36 14.25
CA HIS A 122 -14.66 17.44 15.68
C HIS A 122 -14.54 18.87 16.20
N ARG A 123 -13.42 19.56 15.95
CA ARG A 123 -13.22 20.96 16.37
C ARG A 123 -14.26 21.90 15.77
N ALA A 124 -14.63 21.71 14.51
CA ALA A 124 -15.60 22.57 13.84
C ALA A 124 -17.04 22.35 14.31
N THR A 125 -17.39 21.15 14.79
CA THR A 125 -18.79 20.76 15.05
C THR A 125 -19.10 20.43 16.51
N GLY A 126 -18.11 20.07 17.31
CA GLY A 126 -18.28 19.50 18.65
C GLY A 126 -18.87 18.09 18.66
N ASP A 127 -19.06 17.44 17.51
CA ASP A 127 -19.73 16.14 17.40
C ASP A 127 -18.76 14.99 17.70
N ASP A 128 -18.97 14.35 18.85
CA ASP A 128 -18.15 13.25 19.37
C ASP A 128 -18.07 12.00 18.47
N ARG A 129 -18.89 11.90 17.42
CA ARG A 129 -18.68 10.88 16.37
C ARG A 129 -17.32 11.02 15.69
N TYR A 130 -16.82 12.24 15.56
CA TYR A 130 -15.51 12.52 14.96
C TYR A 130 -14.36 12.56 15.98
N ARG A 131 -14.67 12.43 17.27
CA ARG A 131 -13.65 12.46 18.32
C ARG A 131 -12.79 11.20 18.24
N ALA A 132 -11.50 11.38 17.96
CA ALA A 132 -10.51 10.32 17.96
C ALA A 132 -9.55 10.49 19.15
N ASP A 133 -9.12 9.38 19.78
CA ASP A 133 -8.17 9.44 20.89
C ASP A 133 -6.80 9.91 20.35
N PRO A 134 -6.19 10.98 20.90
CA PRO A 134 -4.88 11.45 20.50
C PRO A 134 -3.77 10.38 20.57
N LYS A 135 -3.90 9.39 21.46
CA LYS A 135 -2.94 8.29 21.60
C LYS A 135 -3.09 7.20 20.55
N THR A 136 -4.20 7.16 19.82
CA THR A 136 -4.46 6.17 18.76
C THR A 136 -4.86 6.82 17.44
N SER A 137 -4.45 8.08 17.23
CA SER A 137 -4.64 8.82 15.99
C SER A 137 -3.28 9.24 15.43
N MET A 138 -3.21 9.49 14.12
CA MET A 138 -2.07 10.14 13.47
C MET A 138 -2.50 11.52 12.97
N LEU A 139 -1.72 12.55 13.25
CA LEU A 139 -1.94 13.94 12.82
C LEU A 139 -0.71 14.48 12.10
N ALA A 140 -0.82 15.66 11.49
CA ALA A 140 0.27 16.23 10.70
C ALA A 140 1.58 16.38 11.50
N ILE A 141 1.49 16.63 12.81
CA ILE A 141 2.65 16.72 13.70
C ILE A 141 3.47 15.43 13.76
N ASP A 142 2.86 14.26 13.55
CA ASP A 142 3.55 12.97 13.57
C ASP A 142 4.44 12.77 12.34
N ALA A 143 4.29 13.60 11.30
CA ALA A 143 5.21 13.62 10.16
C ALA A 143 6.67 13.79 10.62
N LEU A 144 6.90 14.56 11.68
CA LEU A 144 8.22 14.75 12.31
C LEU A 144 8.78 13.45 12.92
N GLY A 145 7.96 12.44 13.14
CA GLY A 145 8.36 11.16 13.71
C GLY A 145 8.83 10.11 12.71
N PHE A 146 8.71 10.36 11.41
CA PHE A 146 9.10 9.38 10.39
C PHE A 146 10.58 9.02 10.46
N ARG A 147 10.85 7.72 10.61
CA ARG A 147 12.18 7.12 10.79
C ARG A 147 12.98 7.71 11.95
N ARG A 148 12.30 8.26 12.97
CA ARG A 148 12.92 8.81 14.17
C ARG A 148 12.50 8.01 15.41
N GLY A 149 13.48 7.68 16.25
CA GLY A 149 13.23 6.94 17.49
C GLY A 149 12.51 7.78 18.54
N ALA A 150 11.69 7.14 19.38
CA ALA A 150 10.91 7.82 20.42
C ALA A 150 11.78 8.61 21.42
N GLY A 151 13.04 8.21 21.65
CA GLY A 151 13.98 8.94 22.49
C GLY A 151 14.30 10.34 21.94
N ALA A 152 14.63 10.43 20.65
CA ALA A 152 14.95 11.71 20.00
C ALA A 152 13.73 12.64 19.95
N LEU A 153 12.52 12.09 19.81
CA LEU A 153 11.28 12.88 19.77
C LEU A 153 10.90 13.53 21.10
N LYS A 154 11.45 13.07 22.23
CA LYS A 154 11.14 13.66 23.54
C LYS A 154 11.68 15.07 23.69
N THR A 155 12.87 15.34 23.15
CA THR A 155 13.57 16.61 23.34
C THR A 155 13.58 17.46 22.08
N ILE A 156 13.22 16.93 20.91
CA ILE A 156 13.41 17.62 19.62
C ILE A 156 12.80 19.03 19.56
N LEU A 157 11.65 19.26 20.17
CA LEU A 157 11.04 20.59 20.17
C LEU A 157 11.71 21.53 21.17
N GLU A 158 12.17 21.01 22.32
CA GLU A 158 12.90 21.79 23.33
C GLU A 158 14.28 22.16 22.81
N ASP A 159 15.01 21.20 22.24
CA ASP A 159 16.35 21.35 21.66
C ASP A 159 16.41 22.35 20.50
N ASN A 160 15.26 22.70 19.92
CA ASN A 160 15.14 23.63 18.80
C ASN A 160 14.26 24.85 19.14
N ASP A 161 14.00 25.15 20.42
CA ASP A 161 13.08 26.18 20.96
C ASP A 161 11.73 26.31 20.23
N LEU A 162 11.14 25.17 19.90
CA LEU A 162 9.81 25.02 19.30
C LEU A 162 8.77 24.45 20.27
N ALA A 163 9.18 24.10 21.51
CA ALA A 163 8.29 23.56 22.54
C ALA A 163 7.06 24.44 22.77
N ASP A 164 7.20 25.76 22.60
CA ASP A 164 6.14 26.74 22.81
C ASP A 164 5.54 27.31 21.51
N HIS A 165 6.01 26.84 20.36
CA HIS A 165 5.57 27.35 19.08
C HIS A 165 4.10 26.96 18.80
N PRO A 166 3.22 27.89 18.38
CA PRO A 166 1.79 27.61 18.20
C PRO A 166 1.48 26.45 17.23
N ILE A 167 2.27 26.29 16.16
CA ILE A 167 2.11 25.19 15.20
C ILE A 167 2.36 23.83 15.86
N MET A 168 3.19 23.78 16.90
CA MET A 168 3.54 22.56 17.64
C MET A 168 2.56 22.25 18.77
N ALA A 169 1.46 22.99 18.92
CA ALA A 169 0.52 22.81 20.02
C ALA A 169 -0.01 21.37 20.17
N GLN A 170 -0.16 20.64 19.06
CA GLN A 170 -0.54 19.23 19.10
C GLN A 170 0.50 18.35 19.80
N ALA A 171 1.80 18.61 19.59
CA ALA A 171 2.85 17.83 20.25
C ALA A 171 2.80 17.94 21.78
N ARG A 172 2.34 19.08 22.33
CA ARG A 172 2.17 19.23 23.79
C ARG A 172 1.05 18.36 24.36
N ILE A 173 0.02 18.07 23.58
CA ILE A 173 -1.15 17.30 24.01
C ILE A 173 -0.83 15.80 24.01
N ARG A 174 -0.09 15.32 23.00
CA ARG A 174 0.03 13.90 22.68
C ARG A 174 1.46 13.41 22.43
N GLY A 175 2.44 14.30 22.46
CA GLY A 175 3.78 14.04 21.93
C GLY A 175 3.78 13.90 20.39
N ILE A 176 4.95 13.60 19.86
CA ILE A 176 5.14 13.22 18.45
C ILE A 176 5.27 11.70 18.41
N ARG A 177 4.46 11.03 17.57
CA ARG A 177 4.56 9.58 17.40
C ARG A 177 5.82 9.22 16.61
N ALA A 178 6.60 8.25 17.11
CA ALA A 178 7.64 7.61 16.32
C ALA A 178 7.00 6.76 15.22
N LEU A 179 7.36 7.01 13.96
CA LEU A 179 6.85 6.27 12.81
C LEU A 179 7.99 5.44 12.21
N ALA A 180 7.82 4.12 12.20
CA ALA A 180 8.86 3.16 11.81
C ALA A 180 9.19 3.23 10.31
N GLY A 181 10.42 2.87 9.93
CA GLY A 181 10.84 2.83 8.52
C GLY A 181 10.26 1.67 7.70
N HIS A 182 9.63 0.71 8.39
CA HIS A 182 8.94 -0.45 7.84
C HIS A 182 7.63 -0.66 8.61
N ALA A 183 6.67 -1.37 8.01
CA ALA A 183 5.40 -1.67 8.65
C ALA A 183 5.58 -2.54 9.90
N GLU A 184 4.97 -2.14 11.01
CA GLU A 184 4.99 -2.87 12.28
C GLU A 184 3.57 -3.21 12.72
N SER A 185 3.37 -4.43 13.22
CA SER A 185 2.06 -4.92 13.69
C SER A 185 1.55 -4.18 14.94
N THR A 186 2.47 -3.56 15.68
CA THR A 186 2.20 -2.73 16.86
C THR A 186 1.78 -1.30 16.50
N ASP A 187 1.96 -0.89 15.25
CA ASP A 187 1.53 0.42 14.78
C ASP A 187 0.02 0.44 14.47
N LEU A 188 -0.57 1.64 14.42
CA LEU A 188 -1.99 1.85 14.16
C LEU A 188 -2.39 1.39 12.75
N THR A 189 -1.47 1.50 11.80
CA THR A 189 -1.79 1.39 10.37
C THR A 189 -1.83 -0.03 9.82
N ASN A 190 -1.25 -1.01 10.53
CA ASN A 190 -0.94 -2.30 9.93
C ASN A 190 -1.00 -3.48 10.89
N ASP A 191 -1.51 -4.64 10.46
CA ASP A 191 -1.66 -5.84 11.31
C ASP A 191 -0.55 -6.88 11.10
N VAL A 192 0.58 -6.48 10.50
CA VAL A 192 1.72 -7.36 10.24
C VAL A 192 3.06 -6.63 10.42
N ASN A 193 4.11 -7.37 10.76
CA ASN A 193 5.47 -6.86 10.62
C ASN A 193 5.92 -7.12 9.17
N GLY A 194 6.26 -6.05 8.46
CA GLY A 194 6.89 -6.10 7.15
C GLY A 194 8.36 -5.70 7.23
N GLY A 195 8.99 -5.53 6.06
CA GLY A 195 10.39 -5.14 5.94
C GLY A 195 11.21 -6.24 5.28
N PRO A 196 11.44 -7.38 5.93
CA PRO A 196 11.98 -8.55 5.27
C PRO A 196 10.98 -9.06 4.22
N SER A 197 11.36 -9.00 2.95
CA SER A 197 10.50 -9.34 1.81
C SER A 197 9.84 -10.71 1.98
N GLY A 198 8.52 -10.75 1.84
CA GLY A 198 7.71 -11.96 1.86
C GLY A 198 7.31 -12.45 3.28
N ILE A 199 7.97 -11.99 4.35
CA ILE A 199 7.65 -12.45 5.71
C ILE A 199 6.23 -12.04 6.10
N GLY A 200 5.84 -10.81 5.77
CA GLY A 200 4.51 -10.31 6.11
C GLY A 200 3.41 -11.13 5.44
N ILE A 201 3.51 -11.34 4.12
CA ILE A 201 2.50 -12.08 3.35
C ILE A 201 2.42 -13.55 3.77
N ALA A 202 3.55 -14.14 4.18
CA ALA A 202 3.57 -15.53 4.65
C ALA A 202 2.67 -15.79 5.86
N THR A 203 2.35 -14.75 6.64
CA THR A 203 1.43 -14.87 7.79
C THR A 203 -0.05 -14.80 7.42
N ALA A 204 -0.40 -14.40 6.19
CA ALA A 204 -1.76 -14.02 5.84
C ALA A 204 -2.74 -15.21 5.85
N ALA A 205 -2.32 -16.38 5.35
CA ALA A 205 -3.13 -17.59 5.34
C ALA A 205 -3.50 -18.03 6.77
N GLY A 206 -2.51 -18.07 7.67
CA GLY A 206 -2.74 -18.42 9.08
C GLY A 206 -3.69 -17.47 9.79
N LYS A 207 -3.62 -16.16 9.53
CA LYS A 207 -4.56 -15.18 10.08
C LYS A 207 -5.99 -15.41 9.55
N ALA A 208 -6.15 -15.74 8.28
CA ALA A 208 -7.47 -16.02 7.70
C ALA A 208 -8.05 -17.32 8.27
N ALA A 209 -7.25 -18.38 8.34
CA ALA A 209 -7.64 -19.66 8.94
C ALA A 209 -8.00 -19.52 10.42
N PHE A 210 -7.29 -18.68 11.18
CA PHE A 210 -7.60 -18.41 12.58
C PHE A 210 -9.05 -17.92 12.78
N TRP A 211 -9.52 -17.01 11.92
CA TRP A 211 -10.91 -16.54 12.01
C TRP A 211 -11.95 -17.61 11.69
N ASP A 212 -11.66 -18.50 10.75
CA ASP A 212 -12.52 -19.67 10.49
C ASP A 212 -12.53 -20.61 11.70
N MET A 213 -11.38 -20.86 12.33
CA MET A 213 -11.28 -21.70 13.54
C MET A 213 -12.04 -21.13 14.73
N MET A 214 -12.04 -19.80 14.89
CA MET A 214 -12.73 -19.11 15.98
C MET A 214 -14.23 -18.91 15.71
N GLY A 215 -14.75 -19.33 14.55
CA GLY A 215 -16.15 -19.11 14.17
C GLY A 215 -16.49 -17.62 14.00
N ALA A 216 -15.52 -16.80 13.60
CA ALA A 216 -15.73 -15.38 13.39
C ALA A 216 -16.68 -15.13 12.21
N ASP A 217 -17.34 -13.97 12.22
CA ASP A 217 -18.29 -13.59 11.16
C ASP A 217 -17.68 -13.83 9.76
N PRO A 218 -18.40 -14.51 8.85
CA PRO A 218 -17.90 -14.80 7.50
C PRO A 218 -17.63 -13.54 6.66
N SER A 219 -18.17 -12.37 7.05
CA SER A 219 -17.89 -11.09 6.39
C SER A 219 -16.49 -10.55 6.67
N LEU A 220 -15.86 -10.96 7.79
CA LEU A 220 -14.53 -10.47 8.16
C LEU A 220 -13.48 -10.95 7.16
N LYS A 221 -12.64 -10.04 6.68
CA LYS A 221 -11.65 -10.29 5.64
C LYS A 221 -10.28 -9.71 5.96
N ILE A 222 -9.28 -10.33 5.34
CA ILE A 222 -7.89 -9.92 5.38
C ILE A 222 -7.54 -9.43 3.98
N ILE A 223 -7.13 -8.17 3.89
CA ILE A 223 -6.57 -7.61 2.67
C ILE A 223 -5.08 -7.41 2.87
N ALA A 224 -4.28 -8.08 2.04
CA ALA A 224 -2.82 -8.00 2.07
C ALA A 224 -2.28 -7.42 0.76
N ILE A 225 -1.33 -6.50 0.84
CA ILE A 225 -0.67 -5.89 -0.32
C ILE A 225 0.81 -6.26 -0.34
N GLU A 226 1.28 -6.75 -1.47
CA GLU A 226 2.68 -7.16 -1.68
C GLU A 226 3.13 -6.90 -3.14
N GLY A 227 4.43 -6.98 -3.40
CA GLY A 227 5.03 -6.85 -4.73
C GLY A 227 5.64 -8.17 -5.22
N GLU A 228 5.84 -8.30 -6.53
CA GLU A 228 6.30 -9.55 -7.15
C GLU A 228 7.68 -10.01 -6.67
N PHE A 229 8.59 -9.08 -6.36
CA PHE A 229 9.92 -9.42 -5.87
C PHE A 229 9.89 -10.12 -4.50
N ALA A 230 8.95 -9.76 -3.63
CA ALA A 230 8.76 -10.45 -2.35
C ALA A 230 8.24 -11.88 -2.51
N LEU A 231 7.64 -12.20 -3.67
CA LEU A 231 7.20 -13.56 -3.99
C LEU A 231 8.33 -14.49 -4.43
N THR A 232 9.54 -13.96 -4.65
CA THR A 232 10.71 -14.80 -4.96
C THR A 232 11.20 -15.60 -3.75
N SER A 233 10.80 -15.22 -2.53
CA SER A 233 11.19 -15.93 -1.32
C SER A 233 10.44 -17.25 -1.16
N GLY A 234 11.12 -18.25 -0.58
CA GLY A 234 10.55 -19.59 -0.37
C GLY A 234 9.27 -19.57 0.48
N HIS A 235 9.26 -18.79 1.57
CA HIS A 235 8.09 -18.69 2.44
C HIS A 235 6.87 -18.06 1.74
N SER A 236 7.08 -17.17 0.76
CA SER A 236 5.99 -16.62 -0.05
C SER A 236 5.40 -17.68 -0.98
N GLN A 237 6.20 -18.65 -1.44
CA GLN A 237 5.71 -19.79 -2.23
C GLN A 237 5.00 -20.82 -1.36
N GLU A 238 5.51 -21.11 -0.17
CA GLU A 238 4.86 -21.99 0.81
C GLU A 238 3.48 -21.46 1.22
N PHE A 239 3.37 -20.15 1.42
CA PHE A 239 2.11 -19.46 1.70
C PHE A 239 1.02 -19.74 0.67
N LYS A 240 1.36 -19.78 -0.62
CA LYS A 240 0.39 -20.06 -1.70
C LYS A 240 -0.26 -21.42 -1.50
N THR A 241 0.55 -22.43 -1.17
CA THR A 241 0.10 -23.79 -0.87
C THR A 241 -0.70 -23.85 0.43
N GLN A 242 -0.25 -23.14 1.48
CA GLN A 242 -0.93 -23.10 2.77
C GLN A 242 -2.35 -22.54 2.66
N ALA A 243 -2.54 -21.42 1.95
CA ALA A 243 -3.86 -20.80 1.78
C ALA A 243 -4.86 -21.73 1.09
N VAL A 244 -4.40 -22.48 0.08
CA VAL A 244 -5.23 -23.46 -0.65
C VAL A 244 -5.54 -24.67 0.24
N ALA A 245 -4.53 -25.20 0.95
CA ALA A 245 -4.71 -26.33 1.86
C ALA A 245 -5.69 -26.01 3.00
N GLN A 246 -5.61 -24.80 3.54
CA GLN A 246 -6.51 -24.28 4.58
C GLN A 246 -7.88 -23.87 4.03
N ARG A 247 -8.06 -23.85 2.70
CA ARG A 247 -9.32 -23.53 2.04
C ARG A 247 -9.89 -22.19 2.52
N VAL A 248 -9.07 -21.15 2.61
CA VAL A 248 -9.45 -19.87 3.25
C VAL A 248 -10.51 -19.06 2.48
N GLY A 249 -10.78 -19.39 1.21
CA GLY A 249 -11.79 -18.69 0.40
C GLY A 249 -11.54 -17.19 0.26
N LYS A 250 -12.62 -16.43 0.02
CA LYS A 250 -12.60 -14.95 -0.12
C LYS A 250 -12.27 -14.18 1.17
N ARG A 251 -12.06 -14.88 2.29
CA ARG A 251 -11.60 -14.29 3.56
C ARG A 251 -10.17 -13.74 3.41
N LEU A 252 -9.34 -14.37 2.59
CA LEU A 252 -8.01 -13.88 2.25
C LEU A 252 -8.02 -13.26 0.85
N ARG A 253 -7.66 -11.98 0.77
CA ARG A 253 -7.57 -11.20 -0.46
C ARG A 253 -6.18 -10.61 -0.58
N VAL A 254 -5.46 -10.97 -1.65
CA VAL A 254 -4.13 -10.44 -1.91
C VAL A 254 -4.20 -9.44 -3.07
N LEU A 255 -3.65 -8.25 -2.89
CA LEU A 255 -3.42 -7.28 -3.96
C LEU A 255 -1.93 -7.26 -4.29
N LEU A 256 -1.58 -7.78 -5.46
CA LEU A 256 -0.22 -7.77 -5.97
C LEU A 256 -0.04 -6.53 -6.84
N SER A 257 0.89 -5.65 -6.44
CA SER A 257 1.43 -4.62 -7.31
C SER A 257 2.48 -5.27 -8.19
N TYR A 258 2.16 -5.49 -9.46
CA TYR A 258 3.07 -6.04 -10.45
C TYR A 258 3.62 -4.89 -11.29
N ASN A 259 4.79 -4.37 -10.91
CA ASN A 259 5.44 -3.26 -11.61
C ASN A 259 6.69 -3.69 -12.39
N ASN A 260 7.09 -4.96 -12.25
CA ASN A 260 8.31 -5.53 -12.82
C ASN A 260 9.58 -4.78 -12.40
N ALA A 261 9.62 -4.13 -11.23
CA ALA A 261 10.74 -3.29 -10.80
C ALA A 261 11.14 -3.49 -9.31
N GLY A 262 12.42 -3.75 -9.06
CA GLY A 262 12.99 -4.12 -7.76
C GLY A 262 13.80 -3.01 -7.07
N ILE A 263 14.77 -3.41 -6.26
CA ILE A 263 16.00 -2.61 -6.02
C ILE A 263 16.85 -2.70 -7.28
N ASP A 264 17.02 -3.93 -7.74
CA ASP A 264 17.63 -4.25 -9.02
C ASP A 264 16.68 -3.91 -10.18
N ASP A 265 17.24 -4.02 -11.38
CA ASP A 265 16.53 -3.84 -12.64
C ASP A 265 15.40 -4.88 -12.82
N GLU A 266 14.68 -4.79 -13.93
CA GLU A 266 13.41 -5.50 -14.14
C GLU A 266 13.50 -7.03 -13.95
N LEU A 267 12.55 -7.64 -13.23
CA LEU A 267 12.57 -9.10 -13.01
C LEU A 267 12.49 -9.86 -14.34
N VAL A 268 11.47 -9.57 -15.13
CA VAL A 268 11.31 -10.08 -16.49
C VAL A 268 12.07 -9.16 -17.44
N GLY A 269 12.82 -9.73 -18.38
CA GLY A 269 13.69 -9.02 -19.33
C GLY A 269 15.13 -8.89 -18.84
N SER A 270 15.35 -8.45 -17.60
CA SER A 270 16.71 -8.34 -17.06
C SER A 270 17.19 -9.64 -16.40
N VAL A 271 16.43 -10.22 -15.46
CA VAL A 271 16.80 -11.45 -14.73
C VAL A 271 16.30 -12.70 -15.45
N VAL A 272 15.00 -12.76 -15.76
CA VAL A 272 14.39 -13.81 -16.57
C VAL A 272 14.38 -13.33 -18.02
N LYS A 273 15.22 -13.91 -18.88
CA LYS A 273 15.46 -13.42 -20.25
C LYS A 273 14.32 -13.76 -21.21
N GLU A 274 13.59 -14.82 -20.93
CA GLU A 274 12.48 -15.28 -21.73
C GLU A 274 11.16 -14.62 -21.28
N ASP A 275 10.31 -14.27 -22.25
CA ASP A 275 8.97 -13.69 -22.03
C ASP A 275 7.92 -14.73 -21.55
N THR A 276 8.39 -15.89 -21.11
CA THR A 276 7.56 -17.02 -20.68
C THR A 276 7.07 -16.91 -19.24
N TYR A 277 7.61 -15.98 -18.44
CA TYR A 277 7.17 -15.79 -17.07
C TYR A 277 5.80 -15.09 -17.03
N ARG A 278 4.76 -15.85 -16.66
CA ARG A 278 3.40 -15.39 -16.47
C ARG A 278 2.99 -15.53 -15.01
N ILE A 279 3.10 -14.45 -14.24
CA ILE A 279 2.83 -14.50 -12.80
C ILE A 279 1.39 -14.93 -12.48
N GLN A 280 0.42 -14.54 -13.32
CA GLN A 280 -0.98 -14.93 -13.22
C GLN A 280 -1.13 -16.45 -13.34
N GLU A 281 -0.45 -17.06 -14.31
CA GLU A 281 -0.49 -18.50 -14.54
C GLU A 281 0.18 -19.24 -13.38
N GLN A 282 1.29 -18.71 -12.85
CA GLN A 282 1.91 -19.22 -11.63
C GLN A 282 0.89 -19.27 -10.50
N TRP A 283 0.18 -18.17 -10.19
CA TRP A 283 -0.83 -18.19 -9.12
C TRP A 283 -1.98 -19.16 -9.39
N SER A 284 -2.49 -19.18 -10.62
CA SER A 284 -3.59 -20.08 -11.00
C SER A 284 -3.19 -21.56 -10.89
N SER A 285 -1.91 -21.91 -11.12
CA SER A 285 -1.43 -23.29 -11.04
C SER A 285 -1.35 -23.82 -9.59
N TYR A 286 -1.22 -22.93 -8.59
CA TYR A 286 -1.42 -23.29 -7.18
C TYR A 286 -2.90 -23.52 -6.83
N GLY A 287 -3.84 -23.11 -7.69
CA GLY A 287 -5.29 -23.21 -7.44
C GLY A 287 -5.93 -21.94 -6.88
N TRP A 288 -5.31 -20.77 -7.08
CA TRP A 288 -5.87 -19.49 -6.66
C TRP A 288 -6.88 -18.93 -7.68
N ASN A 289 -7.86 -18.18 -7.20
CA ASN A 289 -8.69 -17.30 -8.01
C ASN A 289 -7.88 -16.05 -8.37
N VAL A 290 -7.62 -15.82 -9.66
CA VAL A 290 -6.77 -14.73 -10.14
C VAL A 290 -7.62 -13.70 -10.87
N ILE A 291 -7.55 -12.44 -10.41
CA ILE A 291 -8.13 -11.26 -11.06
C ILE A 291 -6.96 -10.43 -11.60
N THR A 292 -7.05 -9.90 -12.81
CA THR A 292 -5.97 -9.11 -13.42
C THR A 292 -6.42 -7.69 -13.70
N LEU A 293 -5.56 -6.71 -13.41
CA LEU A 293 -5.79 -5.31 -13.78
C LEU A 293 -4.72 -4.88 -14.79
N ASP A 294 -5.16 -4.22 -15.86
CA ASP A 294 -4.26 -3.62 -16.83
C ASP A 294 -3.66 -2.31 -16.33
N ASP A 295 -4.39 -1.60 -15.48
CA ASP A 295 -3.91 -0.44 -14.74
C ASP A 295 -4.34 -0.54 -13.27
N GLY A 296 -3.45 -1.07 -12.44
CA GLY A 296 -3.59 -1.14 -10.99
C GLY A 296 -3.40 0.21 -10.29
N ASN A 297 -3.09 1.29 -11.02
CA ASN A 297 -3.13 2.65 -10.51
C ASN A 297 -4.45 3.38 -10.84
N ASN A 298 -5.36 2.76 -11.59
CA ASN A 298 -6.69 3.27 -11.88
C ASN A 298 -7.71 2.87 -10.80
N TYR A 299 -8.36 3.84 -10.15
CA TYR A 299 -9.31 3.57 -9.07
C TYR A 299 -10.53 2.74 -9.48
N ASP A 300 -11.08 2.92 -10.69
CA ASP A 300 -12.22 2.10 -11.15
C ASP A 300 -11.83 0.62 -11.23
N GLN A 301 -10.65 0.32 -11.78
CA GLN A 301 -10.15 -1.06 -11.85
C GLN A 301 -9.90 -1.66 -10.47
N VAL A 302 -9.30 -0.90 -9.56
CA VAL A 302 -9.04 -1.35 -8.18
C VAL A 302 -10.35 -1.62 -7.44
N VAL A 303 -11.31 -0.70 -7.50
CA VAL A 303 -12.62 -0.85 -6.85
C VAL A 303 -13.41 -1.99 -7.48
N ALA A 304 -13.34 -2.19 -8.80
CA ALA A 304 -13.97 -3.32 -9.48
C ALA A 304 -13.41 -4.67 -9.02
N ALA A 305 -12.09 -4.76 -8.79
CA ALA A 305 -11.48 -5.95 -8.24
C ALA A 305 -11.89 -6.20 -6.78
N LEU A 306 -11.93 -5.16 -5.94
CA LEU A 306 -12.40 -5.25 -4.56
C LEU A 306 -13.87 -5.72 -4.51
N LYS A 307 -14.74 -5.13 -5.33
CA LYS A 307 -16.15 -5.53 -5.45
C LYS A 307 -16.30 -6.97 -5.92
N THR A 308 -15.50 -7.38 -6.90
CA THR A 308 -15.49 -8.75 -7.41
C THR A 308 -15.10 -9.76 -6.34
N MET A 309 -14.11 -9.44 -5.50
CA MET A 309 -13.74 -10.29 -4.37
C MET A 309 -14.80 -10.31 -3.27
N GLU A 310 -15.52 -9.20 -3.07
CA GLU A 310 -16.63 -9.12 -2.12
C GLU A 310 -17.80 -10.01 -2.54
N ASP A 311 -18.22 -9.90 -3.80
CA ASP A 311 -19.36 -10.63 -4.36
C ASP A 311 -19.03 -12.09 -4.69
N TRP A 312 -17.79 -12.52 -4.49
CA TRP A 312 -17.38 -13.87 -4.81
C TRP A 312 -18.20 -14.90 -4.05
N ASP A 313 -18.48 -16.03 -4.71
CA ASP A 313 -19.26 -17.12 -4.14
C ASP A 313 -18.58 -17.63 -2.86
N PRO A 314 -19.21 -17.51 -1.68
CA PRO A 314 -18.63 -17.98 -0.42
C PRO A 314 -18.44 -19.51 -0.38
N ALA A 315 -19.11 -20.28 -1.24
CA ALA A 315 -18.90 -21.72 -1.37
C ALA A 315 -17.58 -22.05 -2.10
N ASP A 316 -17.03 -21.14 -2.91
CA ASP A 316 -15.69 -21.32 -3.47
C ASP A 316 -14.63 -20.99 -2.41
N ARG A 317 -14.04 -22.06 -1.88
CA ARG A 317 -13.06 -21.98 -0.80
C ARG A 317 -11.62 -21.80 -1.27
N ARG A 318 -11.38 -21.51 -2.55
CA ARG A 318 -10.06 -21.14 -3.06
C ARG A 318 -9.69 -19.70 -2.67
N PRO A 319 -8.44 -19.44 -2.27
CA PRO A 319 -7.97 -18.09 -1.98
C PRO A 319 -7.94 -17.20 -3.23
N MET A 320 -7.92 -15.88 -3.05
CA MET A 320 -8.05 -14.91 -4.13
C MET A 320 -6.88 -13.93 -4.20
N ILE A 321 -6.47 -13.59 -5.42
CA ILE A 321 -5.44 -12.60 -5.70
C ILE A 321 -5.83 -11.69 -6.86
N VAL A 322 -5.51 -10.41 -6.72
CA VAL A 322 -5.44 -9.42 -7.80
C VAL A 322 -3.99 -9.28 -8.23
N VAL A 323 -3.72 -9.43 -9.52
CA VAL A 323 -2.45 -9.08 -10.15
C VAL A 323 -2.67 -7.83 -10.98
N GLY A 324 -2.36 -6.66 -10.42
CA GLY A 324 -2.51 -5.40 -11.14
C GLY A 324 -1.17 -4.85 -11.60
N LYS A 325 -1.11 -4.48 -12.89
CA LYS A 325 0.05 -3.78 -13.44
C LYS A 325 0.11 -2.39 -12.84
N THR A 326 1.21 -2.05 -12.18
CA THR A 326 1.36 -0.73 -11.53
C THR A 326 2.64 -0.06 -11.99
N VAL A 327 2.75 1.25 -11.84
CA VAL A 327 3.97 2.01 -12.12
C VAL A 327 4.73 2.23 -10.81
N LYS A 328 5.92 1.65 -10.67
CA LYS A 328 6.81 2.00 -9.56
C LYS A 328 7.29 3.44 -9.75
N GLY A 329 6.97 4.33 -8.80
CA GLY A 329 7.14 5.78 -8.97
C GLY A 329 5.91 6.47 -9.55
N PHE A 330 4.73 5.82 -9.50
CA PHE A 330 3.45 6.40 -9.92
C PHE A 330 3.24 7.80 -9.32
N TRP A 331 2.66 8.70 -10.09
CA TRP A 331 2.36 10.05 -9.62
C TRP A 331 1.04 10.53 -10.22
N PRO A 332 0.02 10.86 -9.41
CA PRO A 332 -1.30 11.26 -9.92
C PRO A 332 -1.28 12.50 -10.83
N GLY A 333 -0.34 13.42 -10.60
CA GLY A 333 -0.19 14.64 -11.40
C GLY A 333 0.63 14.47 -12.68
N ALA A 334 1.21 13.29 -12.93
CA ALA A 334 2.04 13.07 -14.12
C ALA A 334 1.17 12.85 -15.36
N LYS A 335 1.59 13.43 -16.49
CA LYS A 335 0.94 13.27 -17.80
C LYS A 335 1.96 12.81 -18.81
N ASP A 336 1.71 11.69 -19.48
CA ASP A 336 2.61 11.10 -20.48
C ASP A 336 4.06 10.93 -19.97
N GLY A 337 4.21 10.59 -18.69
CA GLY A 337 5.52 10.41 -18.03
C GLY A 337 6.26 11.72 -17.72
N MET A 338 5.57 12.86 -17.76
CA MET A 338 6.12 14.19 -17.49
C MET A 338 5.41 14.86 -16.31
N LEU A 339 6.19 15.66 -15.58
CA LEU A 339 5.76 16.58 -14.53
C LEU A 339 5.88 18.03 -15.03
N PRO A 340 5.32 19.02 -14.31
CA PRO A 340 5.56 20.44 -14.58
C PRO A 340 7.04 20.78 -14.78
N GLY A 341 7.30 21.80 -15.60
CA GLY A 341 8.66 22.20 -15.97
C GLY A 341 9.35 21.28 -16.99
N GLY A 342 8.65 20.27 -17.53
CA GLY A 342 9.24 19.30 -18.47
C GLY A 342 10.11 18.24 -17.78
N VAL A 343 9.94 18.08 -16.47
CA VAL A 343 10.69 17.12 -15.66
C VAL A 343 10.16 15.71 -15.92
N LYS A 344 11.03 14.80 -16.32
CA LYS A 344 10.66 13.39 -16.55
C LYS A 344 10.34 12.71 -15.22
N GLN A 345 9.22 12.01 -15.16
CA GLN A 345 8.85 11.19 -14.01
C GLN A 345 9.90 10.09 -13.77
N VAL A 346 10.40 9.99 -12.54
CA VAL A 346 11.31 8.94 -12.12
C VAL A 346 10.50 7.71 -11.76
N ILE A 347 10.65 6.64 -12.55
CA ILE A 347 9.92 5.38 -12.43
C ILE A 347 10.86 4.17 -12.38
N SER A 348 10.31 2.96 -12.24
CA SER A 348 11.04 1.69 -12.19
C SER A 348 12.04 1.64 -11.02
N ASN A 349 13.12 0.87 -11.13
CA ASN A 349 14.16 0.71 -10.11
C ASN A 349 14.78 2.05 -9.66
N ALA A 350 14.92 3.02 -10.56
CA ALA A 350 15.43 4.36 -10.26
C ALA A 350 14.55 5.11 -9.24
N SER A 351 13.27 4.76 -9.14
CA SER A 351 12.34 5.35 -8.16
C SER A 351 12.35 4.65 -6.79
N HIS A 352 13.13 3.57 -6.60
CA HIS A 352 13.02 2.69 -5.44
C HIS A 352 13.12 3.44 -4.10
N ALA A 353 14.26 4.08 -3.86
CA ALA A 353 14.52 4.85 -2.66
C ALA A 353 14.05 6.31 -2.82
N TYR A 354 13.74 6.96 -1.71
CA TYR A 354 13.64 8.42 -1.69
C TYR A 354 15.06 8.99 -1.79
N GLY A 355 15.48 9.36 -3.01
CA GLY A 355 16.81 9.91 -3.31
C GLY A 355 16.80 11.38 -3.77
N MET A 356 15.66 12.06 -3.65
CA MET A 356 15.52 13.45 -4.09
C MET A 356 16.17 14.40 -3.08
N PRO A 357 17.00 15.37 -3.52
CA PRO A 357 17.49 16.42 -2.63
C PRO A 357 16.33 17.21 -2.02
N MET A 358 16.50 17.65 -0.77
CA MET A 358 15.53 18.53 -0.10
C MET A 358 15.22 19.75 -0.98
N ASN A 359 13.93 19.97 -1.25
CA ASN A 359 13.47 21.08 -2.08
C ASN A 359 14.16 21.13 -3.46
N GLY A 360 14.63 19.98 -3.96
CA GLY A 360 15.25 19.87 -5.28
C GLY A 360 14.24 19.94 -6.42
N GLU A 361 14.76 20.11 -7.65
CA GLU A 361 13.97 20.27 -8.87
C GLU A 361 12.84 19.23 -9.02
N TYR A 362 13.16 17.95 -8.81
CA TYR A 362 12.16 16.89 -8.93
C TYR A 362 11.07 16.98 -7.85
N PHE A 363 11.42 17.29 -6.60
CA PHE A 363 10.43 17.50 -5.54
C PHE A 363 9.54 18.71 -5.84
N ILE A 364 10.12 19.80 -6.33
CA ILE A 364 9.37 21.01 -6.72
C ILE A 364 8.39 20.67 -7.85
N ALA A 365 8.81 19.92 -8.87
CA ALA A 365 7.92 19.52 -9.97
C ALA A 365 6.73 18.66 -9.47
N LEU A 366 6.97 17.75 -8.52
CA LEU A 366 5.90 17.00 -7.85
C LEU A 366 4.93 17.96 -7.12
N ALA A 367 5.47 18.87 -6.30
CA ALA A 367 4.67 19.84 -5.55
C ALA A 367 3.88 20.80 -6.46
N GLU A 368 4.48 21.30 -7.53
CA GLU A 368 3.81 22.17 -8.52
C GLU A 368 2.63 21.48 -9.19
N SER A 369 2.73 20.18 -9.47
CA SER A 369 1.60 19.45 -10.05
C SER A 369 0.41 19.37 -9.08
N PHE A 370 0.68 19.30 -7.78
CA PHE A 370 -0.32 19.32 -6.72
C PHE A 370 -0.94 20.72 -6.57
N GLU A 371 -0.11 21.76 -6.54
CA GLU A 371 -0.53 23.15 -6.50
C GLU A 371 -1.43 23.53 -7.67
N GLN A 372 -1.07 23.13 -8.90
CA GLN A 372 -1.87 23.37 -10.09
C GLN A 372 -3.23 22.69 -10.03
N LYS A 373 -3.31 21.47 -9.48
CA LYS A 373 -4.57 20.71 -9.35
C LYS A 373 -5.50 21.35 -8.32
N TYR A 374 -4.98 21.81 -7.19
CA TYR A 374 -5.80 22.26 -6.05
C TYR A 374 -5.83 23.78 -5.82
N GLY A 375 -5.07 24.55 -6.59
CA GLY A 375 -4.98 26.01 -6.42
C GLY A 375 -4.37 26.44 -5.09
N VAL A 376 -3.38 25.69 -4.60
CA VAL A 376 -2.66 25.97 -3.35
C VAL A 376 -1.20 26.33 -3.64
N THR A 377 -0.46 26.80 -2.62
CA THR A 377 0.98 27.04 -2.72
C THR A 377 1.67 26.59 -1.44
N PHE A 378 2.74 25.81 -1.58
CA PHE A 378 3.62 25.43 -0.48
C PHE A 378 4.58 26.58 -0.17
N GLU A 379 4.59 26.99 1.10
CA GLU A 379 5.51 28.00 1.63
C GLU A 379 6.94 27.44 1.74
N GLY A 380 7.95 28.27 1.43
CA GLY A 380 9.36 27.96 1.66
C GLY A 380 10.03 26.97 0.71
N ILE A 381 9.29 26.13 -0.02
CA ILE A 381 9.92 25.06 -0.83
C ILE A 381 10.73 25.56 -2.03
N ARG A 382 10.61 26.85 -2.41
CA ARG A 382 11.40 27.48 -3.47
C ARG A 382 12.63 28.22 -2.94
N ASP A 383 12.78 28.32 -1.62
CA ASP A 383 13.92 29.00 -1.00
C ASP A 383 15.17 28.09 -0.95
N GLY A 384 15.04 26.85 -1.43
CA GLY A 384 16.10 25.85 -1.49
C GLY A 384 16.12 24.93 -0.28
N ALA A 385 17.19 24.16 -0.14
CA ALA A 385 17.34 23.22 0.97
C ALA A 385 17.57 23.95 2.30
N VAL A 386 16.87 23.51 3.34
CA VAL A 386 17.02 24.04 4.70
C VAL A 386 18.05 23.22 5.47
N THR A 387 19.05 23.88 6.05
CA THR A 387 20.11 23.22 6.84
C THR A 387 19.91 23.37 8.34
N ASP A 388 19.22 24.41 8.79
CA ASP A 388 18.92 24.63 10.19
C ASP A 388 17.80 23.68 10.66
N THR A 389 17.98 23.05 11.82
CA THR A 389 17.01 22.04 12.28
C THR A 389 15.71 22.67 12.76
N ARG A 390 15.76 23.88 13.34
CA ARG A 390 14.57 24.61 13.76
C ARG A 390 13.76 25.09 12.56
N GLU A 391 14.40 25.65 11.54
CA GLU A 391 13.72 26.09 10.31
C GLU A 391 13.11 24.90 9.54
N LYS A 392 13.78 23.74 9.58
CA LYS A 392 13.30 22.52 8.96
C LYS A 392 12.04 21.96 9.65
N LEU A 393 11.96 22.07 10.98
CA LEU A 393 10.87 21.57 11.85
C LEU A 393 9.62 22.45 11.73
#